data_AF-V9DRI2-F1
#
_entry.id   AF-V9DRI2-F1
#
_cell.length_a   1.000
_cell.length_b   1.000
_cell.length_c   1.000
_cell.angle_alpha   90.00
_cell.angle_beta   90.00
_cell.angle_gamma   90.00
#
_symmetry.space_group_name_H-M   'P 1'
#
loop_
_entity.id
_entity.type
_entity.pdbx_description
1 polymer ?
#
loop_
_entity_poly.entity_id
_entity_poly.type
_entity_poly.pdbx_seq_one_letter_code
_entity_poly.pdbx_strand_id
1 'polypeptide(L)'
;MRAPTPTGFVPLWRPAAVRPLQSHAHHISSLRCRGFSSYLVTPKELDEALKKNAPTAISTAPKVIPICAAWFMPNDPEKRTGLQAFLKKRIPTARFFDIDEIKDQESEWPHMLPTCDAFADAMSKLGVRREDEVVIYDTEELGLFSAPRVAWTMRVFGHPKVHVLNNFRVWVQEGYPVETGPPQVPNITKYAVPAYNTDMVVKFAEMKTIGYDHGKEGSEDIQILDARSKGRWEGTEPEPRAGIRSGHMPGSTSVPFQELLDPDTKTLLPGEELRKVFESKQLDPQTPFITTCGTGVTAAIIEAALKEADFGTEHDRRLYDGSWTEWASRVSPSSGLIQGKGSDRGKSSTESSPKSSRLSTE
;
A
#
# COMPACT_ATOMS: atom_id res chain seq x y z
N MET A 1 4.27 -67.59 54.22
CA MET A 1 4.64 -66.97 55.52
C MET A 1 6.13 -66.66 55.51
N ARG A 2 6.49 -65.45 55.95
CA ARG A 2 7.83 -64.91 56.30
C ARG A 2 8.86 -64.74 55.16
N ALA A 3 9.18 -63.47 54.90
CA ALA A 3 10.42 -63.01 54.30
C ALA A 3 11.64 -63.31 55.21
N PRO A 4 12.88 -63.17 54.70
CA PRO A 4 13.63 -61.97 55.08
C PRO A 4 14.51 -61.34 53.98
N THR A 5 14.97 -60.15 54.39
CA THR A 5 15.69 -59.01 53.81
C THR A 5 17.16 -59.21 53.34
N PRO A 6 17.78 -58.20 52.70
CA PRO A 6 18.83 -58.34 51.68
C PRO A 6 20.26 -58.06 52.19
N THR A 7 21.25 -58.37 51.36
CA THR A 7 22.67 -58.00 51.55
C THR A 7 23.24 -57.27 50.34
N GLY A 8 23.68 -56.02 50.59
CA GLY A 8 24.95 -55.45 50.12
C GLY A 8 25.15 -55.16 48.62
N PHE A 9 24.98 -53.89 48.24
CA PHE A 9 25.50 -53.30 47.01
C PHE A 9 26.66 -52.34 47.34
N VAL A 10 27.80 -52.49 46.65
CA VAL A 10 28.82 -51.44 46.49
C VAL A 10 29.29 -51.49 45.02
N PRO A 11 29.21 -50.39 44.24
CA PRO A 11 29.58 -50.41 42.84
C PRO A 11 31.04 -49.99 42.62
N LEU A 12 31.73 -50.70 41.72
CA LEU A 12 33.02 -50.30 41.15
C LEU A 12 32.78 -49.68 39.77
N TRP A 13 32.90 -48.35 39.68
CA TRP A 13 33.03 -47.62 38.40
C TRP A 13 34.24 -46.68 38.49
N ARG A 14 35.19 -46.85 37.55
CA ARG A 14 36.20 -45.85 37.17
C ARG A 14 35.97 -45.48 35.70
N PRO A 15 35.98 -44.21 35.30
CA PRO A 15 35.82 -43.83 33.90
C PRO A 15 37.17 -43.78 33.19
N ALA A 16 37.21 -44.25 31.94
CA ALA A 16 38.33 -44.04 31.01
C ALA A 16 38.05 -42.81 30.14
N ALA A 17 39.05 -41.93 30.04
CA ALA A 17 39.01 -40.70 29.26
C ALA A 17 39.14 -40.96 27.74
N VAL A 18 38.35 -40.27 26.94
CA VAL A 18 38.43 -40.27 25.47
C VAL A 18 38.83 -38.86 25.01
N ARG A 19 39.88 -38.78 24.18
CA ARG A 19 40.40 -37.54 23.57
C ARG A 19 39.44 -37.03 22.47
N PRO A 20 39.27 -35.70 22.28
CA PRO A 20 38.49 -35.18 21.17
C PRO A 20 39.33 -35.10 19.89
N LEU A 21 38.73 -35.49 18.76
CA LEU A 21 39.20 -35.24 17.41
C LEU A 21 38.86 -33.79 17.01
N GLN A 22 39.85 -33.03 16.56
CA GLN A 22 39.66 -31.70 15.97
C GLN A 22 39.08 -31.83 14.56
N SER A 23 37.84 -31.36 14.35
CA SER A 23 37.29 -31.15 13.01
C SER A 23 37.70 -29.76 12.50
N HIS A 24 38.38 -29.71 11.37
CA HIS A 24 38.68 -28.47 10.66
C HIS A 24 37.37 -27.92 10.06
N ALA A 25 36.88 -26.81 10.61
CA ALA A 25 35.77 -26.07 10.03
C ALA A 25 36.31 -25.17 8.90
N HIS A 26 36.00 -25.52 7.67
CA HIS A 26 36.14 -24.61 6.54
C HIS A 26 35.12 -23.48 6.69
N HIS A 27 35.59 -22.30 7.07
CA HIS A 27 34.80 -21.06 6.99
C HIS A 27 34.55 -20.72 5.52
N ILE A 28 33.42 -21.17 4.98
CA ILE A 28 32.84 -20.55 3.79
C ILE A 28 32.25 -19.23 4.26
N SER A 29 32.96 -18.14 3.97
CA SER A 29 32.40 -16.79 4.06
C SER A 29 31.23 -16.70 3.09
N SER A 30 30.00 -16.88 3.58
CA SER A 30 28.82 -16.51 2.82
C SER A 30 28.86 -14.98 2.69
N LEU A 31 29.13 -14.48 1.49
CA LEU A 31 28.81 -13.10 1.13
C LEU A 31 27.29 -12.96 1.28
N ARG A 32 26.82 -12.57 2.47
CA ARG A 32 25.43 -12.17 2.68
C ARG A 32 25.25 -10.90 1.85
N CYS A 33 24.58 -11.03 0.71
CA CYS A 33 24.05 -9.87 0.00
C CYS A 33 23.07 -9.22 0.98
N ARG A 34 23.48 -8.11 1.60
CA ARG A 34 22.62 -7.36 2.52
C ARG A 34 21.57 -6.70 1.65
N GLY A 35 20.32 -7.17 1.76
CA GLY A 35 19.17 -6.49 1.15
C GLY A 35 18.94 -5.13 1.78
N PHE A 36 18.01 -4.36 1.22
CA PHE A 36 17.64 -3.06 1.79
C PHE A 36 17.10 -3.20 3.22
N SER A 37 17.52 -2.30 4.12
CA SER A 37 17.11 -2.32 5.52
C SER A 37 15.82 -1.56 5.81
N SER A 38 15.40 -0.70 4.89
CA SER A 38 14.26 0.22 5.03
C SER A 38 13.20 -0.04 3.97
N TYR A 39 11.96 0.35 4.26
CA TYR A 39 10.87 0.27 3.29
C TYR A 39 11.04 1.29 2.16
N LEU A 40 11.46 2.52 2.50
CA LEU A 40 11.87 3.51 1.50
C LEU A 40 13.35 3.33 1.15
N VAL A 41 13.65 3.39 -0.13
CA VAL A 41 15.00 3.26 -0.68
C VAL A 41 15.35 4.56 -1.40
N THR A 42 16.55 5.07 -1.16
CA THR A 42 17.06 6.26 -1.85
C THR A 42 17.56 5.91 -3.26
N PRO A 43 17.61 6.88 -4.20
CA PRO A 43 18.21 6.66 -5.52
C PRO A 43 19.63 6.09 -5.47
N LYS A 44 20.47 6.60 -4.56
CA LYS A 44 21.83 6.10 -4.35
C LYS A 44 21.87 4.62 -3.96
N GLU A 45 21.06 4.22 -2.97
CA GLU A 45 21.01 2.83 -2.50
C GLU A 45 20.58 1.88 -3.62
N LEU A 46 19.55 2.27 -4.40
CA LEU A 46 19.09 1.45 -5.52
C LEU A 46 20.15 1.36 -6.62
N ASP A 47 20.80 2.45 -7.00
CA ASP A 47 21.85 2.46 -8.02
C ASP A 47 23.05 1.57 -7.61
N GLU A 48 23.49 1.67 -6.35
CA GLU A 48 24.53 0.79 -5.82
C GLU A 48 24.11 -0.69 -5.84
N ALA A 49 22.85 -0.99 -5.52
CA ALA A 49 22.33 -2.34 -5.52
C ALA A 49 22.20 -2.93 -6.93
N LEU A 50 21.82 -2.12 -7.93
CA LEU A 50 21.76 -2.53 -9.34
C LEU A 50 23.15 -2.80 -9.92
N LYS A 51 24.17 -2.01 -9.54
CA LYS A 51 25.57 -2.24 -9.94
C LYS A 51 26.15 -3.53 -9.36
N LYS A 52 25.80 -3.87 -8.12
CA LYS A 52 26.24 -5.12 -7.45
C LYS A 52 25.59 -6.38 -8.02
N ASN A 53 24.38 -6.25 -8.58
CA ASN A 53 23.58 -7.37 -9.08
C ASN A 53 23.42 -7.36 -10.61
N ALA A 54 24.50 -7.08 -11.35
CA ALA A 54 24.48 -7.14 -12.80
C ALA A 54 24.05 -8.56 -13.29
N PRO A 55 22.93 -8.69 -14.02
CA PRO A 55 22.39 -10.00 -14.35
C PRO A 55 23.29 -10.74 -15.33
N THR A 56 23.73 -11.94 -14.96
CA THR A 56 24.27 -12.94 -15.91
C THR A 56 23.20 -13.99 -16.17
N ALA A 57 23.20 -14.57 -17.37
CA ALA A 57 22.20 -15.57 -17.78
C ALA A 57 22.22 -16.85 -16.91
N ILE A 58 23.29 -17.07 -16.14
CA ILE A 58 23.53 -18.29 -15.35
C ILE A 58 23.27 -18.05 -13.85
N SER A 59 23.23 -16.80 -13.39
CA SER A 59 23.10 -16.51 -11.95
C SER A 59 21.69 -16.80 -11.44
N THR A 60 21.61 -17.66 -10.44
CA THR A 60 20.39 -17.96 -9.68
C THR A 60 20.24 -17.08 -8.44
N ALA A 61 21.20 -16.21 -8.14
CA ALA A 61 21.15 -15.34 -6.97
C ALA A 61 19.92 -14.42 -7.00
N PRO A 62 19.35 -14.05 -5.84
CA PRO A 62 18.31 -13.02 -5.75
C PRO A 62 18.72 -11.73 -6.45
N LYS A 63 17.78 -11.14 -7.20
CA LYS A 63 17.99 -9.91 -7.96
C LYS A 63 17.30 -8.74 -7.26
N VAL A 64 17.80 -7.53 -7.52
CA VAL A 64 17.06 -6.29 -7.27
C VAL A 64 16.34 -5.93 -8.56
N ILE A 65 15.02 -5.84 -8.52
CA ILE A 65 14.16 -5.60 -9.69
C ILE A 65 13.42 -4.27 -9.50
N PRO A 66 13.79 -3.23 -10.25
CA PRO A 66 12.99 -2.01 -10.30
C PRO A 66 11.65 -2.28 -10.99
N ILE A 67 10.56 -1.83 -10.38
CA ILE A 67 9.21 -1.97 -10.94
C ILE A 67 8.60 -0.58 -11.07
N CYS A 68 8.39 -0.14 -12.30
CA CYS A 68 7.64 1.07 -12.58
C CYS A 68 6.16 0.79 -12.40
N ALA A 69 5.53 1.51 -11.49
CA ALA A 69 4.11 1.48 -11.20
C ALA A 69 3.41 2.73 -11.75
N ALA A 70 3.98 3.38 -12.77
CA ALA A 70 3.48 4.62 -13.33
C ALA A 70 1.99 4.50 -13.69
N TRP A 71 1.18 5.40 -13.15
CA TRP A 71 -0.23 5.51 -13.45
C TRP A 71 -0.69 6.96 -13.36
N PHE A 72 -1.66 7.34 -14.19
CA PHE A 72 -2.20 8.69 -14.25
C PHE A 72 -3.71 8.62 -14.07
N MET A 73 -4.29 9.64 -13.42
CA MET A 73 -5.74 9.69 -13.24
C MET A 73 -6.47 9.83 -14.59
N PRO A 74 -7.72 9.36 -14.71
CA PRO A 74 -8.51 9.51 -15.93
C PRO A 74 -8.71 10.96 -16.39
N ASN A 75 -8.61 11.93 -15.48
CA ASN A 75 -8.71 13.36 -15.74
C ASN A 75 -7.35 14.04 -15.93
N ASP A 76 -6.27 13.29 -16.16
CA ASP A 76 -4.96 13.85 -16.50
C ASP A 76 -5.09 14.76 -17.74
N PRO A 77 -4.73 16.05 -17.65
CA PRO A 77 -4.99 17.01 -18.72
C PRO A 77 -4.19 16.70 -19.99
N GLU A 78 -3.04 16.05 -19.85
CA GLU A 78 -2.18 15.61 -20.94
C GLU A 78 -2.56 14.23 -21.48
N LYS A 79 -3.56 13.55 -20.87
CA LYS A 79 -4.01 12.19 -21.20
C LYS A 79 -2.85 11.18 -21.25
N ARG A 80 -1.88 11.34 -20.34
CA ARG A 80 -0.73 10.46 -20.24
C ARG A 80 -1.15 9.08 -19.76
N THR A 81 -0.43 8.06 -20.19
CA THR A 81 -0.57 6.69 -19.69
C THR A 81 0.70 6.23 -19.00
N GLY A 82 0.57 5.30 -18.05
CA GLY A 82 1.70 4.69 -17.36
C GLY A 82 2.72 4.08 -18.30
N LEU A 83 2.24 3.31 -19.29
CA LEU A 83 3.09 2.66 -20.28
C LEU A 83 3.86 3.68 -21.12
N GLN A 84 3.24 4.79 -21.55
CA GLN A 84 3.94 5.84 -22.29
C GLN A 84 5.05 6.47 -21.44
N ALA A 85 4.80 6.75 -20.16
CA ALA A 85 5.83 7.28 -19.26
C ALA A 85 6.99 6.30 -19.08
N PHE A 86 6.68 5.01 -18.88
CA PHE A 86 7.68 3.95 -18.76
C PHE A 86 8.54 3.77 -20.02
N LEU A 87 7.94 3.85 -21.21
CA LEU A 87 8.67 3.79 -22.48
C LEU A 87 9.52 5.04 -22.72
N LYS A 88 9.05 6.20 -22.26
CA LYS A 88 9.75 7.48 -22.39
C LYS A 88 11.00 7.53 -21.53
N LYS A 89 10.92 7.13 -20.26
CA LYS A 89 12.05 7.15 -19.32
C LYS A 89 11.82 6.16 -18.17
N ARG A 90 12.76 5.25 -17.95
CA ARG A 90 12.71 4.26 -16.86
C ARG A 90 14.07 4.00 -16.25
N ILE A 91 14.09 3.39 -15.06
CA ILE A 91 15.31 2.84 -14.46
C ILE A 91 15.79 1.66 -15.33
N PRO A 92 17.10 1.46 -15.53
CA PRO A 92 17.61 0.33 -16.29
C PRO A 92 17.09 -1.00 -15.77
N THR A 93 16.80 -1.93 -16.68
CA THR A 93 16.22 -3.25 -16.38
C THR A 93 14.86 -3.24 -15.68
N ALA A 94 14.20 -2.09 -15.54
CA ALA A 94 12.89 -2.02 -14.88
C ALA A 94 11.82 -2.84 -15.60
N ARG A 95 10.81 -3.25 -14.83
CA ARG A 95 9.57 -3.85 -15.33
C ARG A 95 8.42 -2.87 -15.17
N PHE A 96 7.35 -3.04 -15.93
CA PHE A 96 6.16 -2.21 -15.81
C PHE A 96 5.03 -3.01 -15.16
N PHE A 97 4.59 -2.57 -13.99
CA PHE A 97 3.41 -3.11 -13.32
C PHE A 97 2.22 -2.22 -13.66
N ASP A 98 1.35 -2.72 -14.52
CA ASP A 98 0.15 -2.01 -14.92
C ASP A 98 -0.96 -2.27 -13.91
N ILE A 99 -1.29 -1.26 -13.09
CA ILE A 99 -2.33 -1.38 -12.06
C ILE A 99 -3.75 -1.46 -12.64
N ASP A 100 -3.94 -1.10 -13.91
CA ASP A 100 -5.22 -1.25 -14.58
C ASP A 100 -5.41 -2.66 -15.17
N GLU A 101 -4.31 -3.38 -15.43
CA GLU A 101 -4.35 -4.78 -15.86
C GLU A 101 -4.26 -5.76 -14.67
N ILE A 102 -3.43 -5.46 -13.67
CA ILE A 102 -3.17 -6.33 -12.52
C ILE A 102 -4.08 -5.93 -11.36
N LYS A 103 -5.37 -6.21 -11.54
CA LYS A 103 -6.46 -5.94 -10.59
C LYS A 103 -7.51 -7.04 -10.67
N ASP A 104 -8.53 -6.98 -9.81
CA ASP A 104 -9.75 -7.76 -10.02
C ASP A 104 -10.50 -7.22 -11.25
N GLN A 105 -10.54 -8.02 -12.31
CA GLN A 105 -11.20 -7.69 -13.58
C GLN A 105 -12.71 -7.91 -13.54
N GLU A 106 -13.22 -8.64 -12.54
CA GLU A 106 -14.66 -8.89 -12.37
C GLU A 106 -15.32 -7.83 -11.49
N SER A 107 -14.53 -7.07 -10.74
CA SER A 107 -15.02 -6.00 -9.89
C SER A 107 -15.51 -4.78 -10.69
N GLU A 108 -16.69 -4.28 -10.32
CA GLU A 108 -17.21 -2.99 -10.80
C GLU A 108 -16.43 -1.78 -10.24
N TRP A 109 -15.65 -1.99 -9.17
CA TRP A 109 -14.86 -0.96 -8.52
C TRP A 109 -13.42 -0.92 -9.06
N PRO A 110 -12.85 0.27 -9.24
CA PRO A 110 -11.53 0.44 -9.82
C PRO A 110 -10.42 -0.02 -8.88
N HIS A 111 -9.36 -0.59 -9.46
CA HIS A 111 -8.09 -0.94 -8.81
C HIS A 111 -8.19 -1.92 -7.63
N MET A 112 -9.31 -2.64 -7.49
CA MET A 112 -9.44 -3.71 -6.50
C MET A 112 -8.32 -4.74 -6.63
N LEU A 113 -7.84 -5.25 -5.50
CA LEU A 113 -6.80 -6.27 -5.47
C LEU A 113 -7.14 -7.45 -6.40
N PRO A 114 -6.19 -7.94 -7.21
CA PRO A 114 -6.40 -9.11 -8.06
C PRO A 114 -6.67 -10.37 -7.25
N THR A 115 -7.09 -11.45 -7.92
CA THR A 115 -7.08 -12.79 -7.30
C THR A 115 -5.63 -13.25 -7.05
N CYS A 116 -5.44 -14.23 -6.16
CA CYS A 116 -4.10 -14.79 -5.89
C CYS A 116 -3.46 -15.37 -7.16
N ASP A 117 -4.25 -16.04 -8.00
CA ASP A 117 -3.78 -16.60 -9.27
C ASP A 117 -3.40 -15.49 -10.26
N ALA A 118 -4.23 -14.46 -10.42
CA ALA A 118 -3.94 -13.33 -11.30
C ALA A 118 -2.68 -12.57 -10.86
N PHE A 119 -2.47 -12.39 -9.54
CA PHE A 119 -1.24 -11.82 -9.02
C PHE A 119 -0.02 -12.71 -9.32
N ALA A 120 -0.11 -14.02 -9.07
CA ALA A 120 0.99 -14.94 -9.32
C ALA A 120 1.38 -15.00 -10.81
N ASP A 121 0.39 -14.99 -11.70
CA ASP A 121 0.60 -14.91 -13.15
C ASP A 121 1.27 -13.59 -13.55
N ALA A 122 0.83 -12.46 -12.99
CA ALA A 122 1.45 -11.17 -13.26
C ALA A 122 2.91 -11.14 -12.80
N MET A 123 3.21 -11.58 -11.58
CA MET A 123 4.57 -11.65 -11.05
C MET A 123 5.47 -12.59 -11.88
N SER A 124 4.91 -13.71 -12.36
CA SER A 124 5.60 -14.64 -13.26
C SER A 124 5.95 -13.97 -14.60
N LYS A 125 5.01 -13.23 -15.21
CA LYS A 125 5.22 -12.48 -16.46
C LYS A 125 6.21 -11.32 -16.30
N LEU A 126 6.27 -10.71 -15.12
CA LEU A 126 7.28 -9.69 -14.79
C LEU A 126 8.67 -10.29 -14.56
N GLY A 127 8.78 -11.63 -14.51
CA GLY A 127 10.04 -12.35 -14.28
C GLY A 127 10.54 -12.20 -12.84
N VAL A 128 9.62 -12.01 -11.89
CA VAL A 128 9.92 -11.88 -10.46
C VAL A 128 9.85 -13.24 -9.79
N ARG A 129 10.81 -13.56 -8.92
CA ARG A 129 10.77 -14.74 -8.04
C ARG A 129 10.49 -14.32 -6.60
N ARG A 130 10.23 -15.30 -5.74
CA ARG A 130 9.85 -15.03 -4.34
C ARG A 130 11.00 -14.45 -3.52
N GLU A 131 12.23 -14.77 -3.88
CA GLU A 131 13.46 -14.38 -3.21
C GLU A 131 14.03 -13.03 -3.69
N ASP A 132 13.57 -12.52 -4.83
CA ASP A 132 14.03 -11.26 -5.41
C ASP A 132 13.59 -10.08 -4.51
N GLU A 133 14.33 -8.98 -4.57
CA GLU A 133 13.96 -7.72 -3.91
C GLU A 133 13.36 -6.80 -4.96
N VAL A 134 12.15 -6.31 -4.73
CA VAL A 134 11.46 -5.43 -5.66
C VAL A 134 11.49 -4.00 -5.14
N VAL A 135 11.86 -3.05 -6.00
CA VAL A 135 11.88 -1.62 -5.67
C VAL A 135 10.91 -0.90 -6.61
N ILE A 136 9.77 -0.50 -6.08
CA ILE A 136 8.66 0.06 -6.84
C ILE A 136 8.84 1.57 -6.93
N TYR A 137 8.62 2.14 -8.11
CA TYR A 137 8.77 3.58 -8.35
C TYR A 137 7.72 4.12 -9.33
N ASP A 138 7.51 5.44 -9.30
CA ASP A 138 6.53 6.15 -10.12
C ASP A 138 7.19 6.97 -11.24
N THR A 139 6.51 7.98 -11.78
CA THR A 139 7.02 8.86 -12.83
C THR A 139 7.81 10.03 -12.28
N GLU A 140 8.65 10.62 -13.12
CA GLU A 140 9.38 11.85 -12.81
C GLU A 140 8.39 13.02 -12.66
N GLU A 141 7.34 13.02 -13.47
CA GLU A 141 6.35 14.09 -13.54
C GLU A 141 5.43 14.15 -12.32
N LEU A 142 5.00 13.00 -11.78
CA LEU A 142 4.11 12.96 -10.61
C LEU A 142 4.88 12.85 -9.28
N GLY A 143 6.04 12.19 -9.27
CA GLY A 143 6.64 11.72 -8.02
C GLY A 143 5.83 10.57 -7.42
N LEU A 144 5.85 10.41 -6.10
CA LEU A 144 5.10 9.34 -5.43
C LEU A 144 3.59 9.48 -5.61
N PHE A 145 2.99 8.43 -6.18
CA PHE A 145 1.55 8.37 -6.45
C PHE A 145 1.01 6.93 -6.38
N SER A 146 1.42 6.07 -7.31
CA SER A 146 0.92 4.69 -7.48
C SER A 146 1.89 3.62 -6.99
N ALA A 147 3.18 3.92 -6.83
CA ALA A 147 4.19 3.00 -6.33
C ALA A 147 3.87 2.46 -4.93
N PRO A 148 3.43 3.27 -3.96
CA PRO A 148 3.01 2.74 -2.66
C PRO A 148 1.86 1.74 -2.76
N ARG A 149 0.93 1.91 -3.72
CA ARG A 149 -0.17 0.96 -3.95
C ARG A 149 0.33 -0.39 -4.46
N VAL A 150 1.25 -0.40 -5.42
CA VAL A 150 1.83 -1.65 -5.93
C VAL A 150 2.69 -2.33 -4.87
N ALA A 151 3.47 -1.57 -4.10
CA ALA A 151 4.23 -2.09 -2.98
C ALA A 151 3.31 -2.70 -1.89
N TRP A 152 2.24 -1.99 -1.51
CA TRP A 152 1.23 -2.51 -0.59
C TRP A 152 0.57 -3.79 -1.14
N THR A 153 0.21 -3.82 -2.43
CA THR A 153 -0.36 -5.01 -3.08
C THR A 153 0.59 -6.21 -2.95
N MET A 154 1.88 -6.04 -3.25
CA MET A 154 2.86 -7.11 -3.11
C MET A 154 3.03 -7.59 -1.66
N ARG A 155 2.93 -6.68 -0.67
CA ARG A 155 2.94 -7.01 0.76
C ARG A 155 1.69 -7.78 1.19
N VAL A 156 0.50 -7.42 0.67
CA VAL A 156 -0.75 -8.16 0.94
C VAL A 156 -0.65 -9.61 0.45
N PHE A 157 0.00 -9.83 -0.70
CA PHE A 157 0.30 -11.18 -1.21
C PHE A 157 1.59 -11.80 -0.62
N GLY A 158 2.16 -11.16 0.40
CA GLY A 158 3.25 -11.68 1.22
C GLY A 158 4.64 -11.65 0.57
N HIS A 159 4.85 -10.99 -0.58
CA HIS A 159 6.19 -10.85 -1.17
C HIS A 159 7.15 -10.25 -0.12
N PRO A 160 8.34 -10.85 0.13
CA PRO A 160 9.01 -10.67 1.41
C PRO A 160 9.88 -9.42 1.47
N LYS A 161 10.32 -8.92 0.30
CA LYS A 161 11.30 -7.86 0.14
C LYS A 161 10.77 -6.84 -0.84
N VAL A 162 9.90 -5.96 -0.33
CA VAL A 162 9.19 -4.96 -1.10
C VAL A 162 9.59 -3.58 -0.59
N HIS A 163 10.04 -2.74 -1.49
CA HIS A 163 10.53 -1.40 -1.17
C HIS A 163 9.95 -0.37 -2.14
N VAL A 164 9.89 0.88 -1.72
CA VAL A 164 9.47 2.01 -2.56
C VAL A 164 10.66 2.94 -2.76
N LEU A 165 10.97 3.28 -4.01
CA LEU A 165 11.96 4.31 -4.31
C LEU A 165 11.42 5.67 -3.88
N ASN A 166 12.22 6.43 -3.14
CA ASN A 166 11.89 7.77 -2.67
C ASN A 166 12.87 8.81 -3.27
N ASN A 167 12.77 9.18 -4.54
CA ASN A 167 11.83 8.74 -5.59
C ASN A 167 12.48 8.81 -6.99
N PHE A 168 11.72 8.47 -8.04
CA PHE A 168 12.23 8.51 -9.42
C PHE A 168 12.48 9.92 -9.97
N ARG A 169 11.76 10.94 -9.49
CA ARG A 169 12.07 12.34 -9.82
C ARG A 169 13.48 12.68 -9.34
N VAL A 170 13.83 12.35 -8.10
CA VAL A 170 15.17 12.55 -7.54
C VAL A 170 16.20 11.70 -8.29
N TRP A 171 15.88 10.46 -8.66
CA TRP A 171 16.74 9.62 -9.50
C TRP A 171 17.16 10.33 -10.80
N VAL A 172 16.20 10.97 -11.50
CA VAL A 172 16.48 11.70 -12.73
C VAL A 172 17.24 13.00 -12.45
N GLN A 173 16.86 13.75 -11.41
CA GLN A 173 17.50 15.01 -11.03
C GLN A 173 18.96 14.84 -10.65
N GLU A 174 19.30 13.76 -9.93
CA GLU A 174 20.68 13.42 -9.55
C GLU A 174 21.49 12.80 -10.70
N GLY A 175 20.87 12.58 -11.86
CA GLY A 175 21.57 12.13 -13.07
C GLY A 175 21.90 10.63 -13.08
N TYR A 176 21.18 9.80 -12.32
CA TYR A 176 21.37 8.35 -12.41
C TYR A 176 20.93 7.79 -13.77
N PRO A 177 21.44 6.62 -14.18
CA PRO A 177 21.16 6.06 -15.49
C PRO A 177 19.66 5.84 -15.75
N VAL A 178 19.23 6.07 -16.99
CA VAL A 178 17.86 5.79 -17.45
C VAL A 178 17.87 5.10 -18.82
N GLU A 179 16.84 4.31 -19.09
CA GLU A 179 16.58 3.72 -20.41
C GLU A 179 15.34 4.38 -21.05
N THR A 180 15.28 4.30 -22.38
CA THR A 180 14.15 4.77 -23.21
C THR A 180 13.78 3.71 -24.24
N GLY A 181 12.61 3.84 -24.87
CA GLY A 181 12.13 2.93 -25.91
C GLY A 181 11.56 1.61 -25.35
N PRO A 182 11.34 0.58 -26.19
CA PRO A 182 10.81 -0.71 -25.74
C PRO A 182 11.71 -1.37 -24.67
N PRO A 183 11.15 -1.90 -23.58
CA PRO A 183 11.91 -2.63 -22.57
C PRO A 183 12.36 -3.99 -23.10
N GLN A 184 13.41 -4.55 -22.50
CA GLN A 184 13.68 -5.97 -22.65
C GLN A 184 12.59 -6.78 -21.96
N VAL A 185 12.05 -7.77 -22.67
CA VAL A 185 11.07 -8.71 -22.12
C VAL A 185 11.81 -9.62 -21.13
N PRO A 186 11.40 -9.69 -19.85
CA PRO A 186 11.99 -10.61 -18.90
C PRO A 186 11.68 -12.06 -19.27
N ASN A 187 12.56 -12.97 -18.85
CA ASN A 187 12.20 -14.39 -18.83
C ASN A 187 11.08 -14.60 -17.82
N ILE A 188 10.05 -15.34 -18.23
CA ILE A 188 8.96 -15.76 -17.36
C ILE A 188 9.53 -16.63 -16.24
N THR A 189 9.16 -16.32 -15.00
CA THR A 189 9.51 -17.09 -13.80
C THR A 189 8.35 -17.96 -13.37
N LYS A 190 8.58 -18.82 -12.37
CA LYS A 190 7.51 -19.53 -11.66
C LYS A 190 7.28 -18.86 -10.31
N TYR A 191 6.31 -17.95 -10.26
CA TYR A 191 5.86 -17.37 -8.99
C TYR A 191 4.78 -18.27 -8.38
N ALA A 192 4.97 -18.71 -7.14
CA ALA A 192 3.98 -19.56 -6.46
C ALA A 192 2.72 -18.76 -6.12
N VAL A 193 1.55 -19.38 -6.26
CA VAL A 193 0.27 -18.76 -5.85
C VAL A 193 0.36 -18.42 -4.36
N PRO A 194 0.25 -17.13 -3.99
CA PRO A 194 0.44 -16.68 -2.62
C PRO A 194 -0.81 -16.93 -1.77
N ALA A 195 -0.65 -16.73 -0.45
CA ALA A 195 -1.78 -16.48 0.44
C ALA A 195 -2.08 -14.98 0.48
N TYR A 196 -3.36 -14.65 0.65
CA TYR A 196 -3.87 -13.29 0.78
C TYR A 196 -3.93 -12.89 2.26
N ASN A 197 -3.19 -11.85 2.67
CA ASN A 197 -3.27 -11.32 4.03
C ASN A 197 -4.54 -10.48 4.21
N THR A 198 -5.59 -11.09 4.75
CA THR A 198 -6.88 -10.43 5.00
C THR A 198 -6.77 -9.28 5.98
N ASP A 199 -5.82 -9.33 6.90
CA ASP A 199 -5.75 -8.39 8.02
C ASP A 199 -5.30 -7.01 7.54
N MET A 200 -4.61 -6.92 6.41
CA MET A 200 -4.22 -5.64 5.80
C MET A 200 -5.34 -4.93 5.04
N VAL A 201 -6.48 -5.60 4.81
CA VAL A 201 -7.53 -5.13 3.90
C VAL A 201 -8.86 -4.99 4.62
N VAL A 202 -9.49 -3.84 4.48
CA VAL A 202 -10.88 -3.62 4.93
C VAL A 202 -11.81 -3.81 3.75
N LYS A 203 -12.90 -4.57 3.94
CA LYS A 203 -13.94 -4.77 2.92
C LYS A 203 -15.14 -3.87 3.20
N PHE A 204 -15.97 -3.61 2.20
CA PHE A 204 -17.15 -2.75 2.33
C PHE A 204 -18.07 -3.08 3.51
N ALA A 205 -18.38 -4.36 3.75
CA ALA A 205 -19.34 -4.75 4.80
C ALA A 205 -18.84 -4.36 6.20
N GLU A 206 -17.54 -4.57 6.45
CA GLU A 206 -16.87 -4.14 7.67
C GLU A 206 -16.81 -2.62 7.76
N MET A 207 -16.34 -1.95 6.69
CA MET A 207 -16.24 -0.50 6.64
C MET A 207 -17.60 0.19 6.88
N LYS A 208 -18.68 -0.41 6.37
CA LYS A 208 -20.06 0.07 6.56
C LYS A 208 -20.50 -0.07 8.01
N THR A 209 -20.10 -1.13 8.68
CA THR A 209 -20.37 -1.34 10.12
C THR A 209 -19.63 -0.27 10.94
N ILE A 210 -18.34 -0.08 10.68
CA ILE A 210 -17.52 0.96 11.33
C ILE A 210 -18.17 2.36 11.14
N GLY A 211 -18.52 2.72 9.91
CA GLY A 211 -19.15 4.02 9.64
C GLY A 211 -20.56 4.16 10.23
N TYR A 212 -21.31 3.06 10.37
CA TYR A 212 -22.64 3.07 10.99
C TYR A 212 -22.57 3.19 12.52
N ASP A 213 -21.55 2.59 13.14
CA ASP A 213 -21.36 2.57 14.59
C ASP A 213 -20.53 3.73 15.12
N HIS A 214 -19.91 4.52 14.24
CA HIS A 214 -19.16 5.70 14.60
C HIS A 214 -19.94 6.64 15.54
N GLY A 215 -19.36 6.87 16.73
CA GLY A 215 -19.91 7.76 17.76
C GLY A 215 -21.00 7.13 18.64
N LYS A 216 -21.28 5.83 18.50
CA LYS A 216 -22.17 5.09 19.41
C LYS A 216 -21.41 4.61 20.64
N GLU A 217 -22.12 4.50 21.76
CA GLU A 217 -21.57 3.90 22.96
C GLU A 217 -21.17 2.44 22.70
N GLY A 218 -19.93 2.09 23.06
CA GLY A 218 -19.38 0.75 22.88
C GLY A 218 -18.81 0.43 21.49
N SER A 219 -18.75 1.40 20.56
CA SER A 219 -18.03 1.21 19.29
C SER A 219 -16.52 1.15 19.51
N GLU A 220 -15.82 0.33 18.71
CA GLU A 220 -14.36 0.34 18.66
C GLU A 220 -13.85 1.71 18.19
N ASP A 221 -12.75 2.17 18.79
CA ASP A 221 -12.07 3.39 18.35
C ASP A 221 -11.16 3.05 17.16
N ILE A 222 -11.43 3.65 16.00
CA ILE A 222 -10.72 3.40 14.75
C ILE A 222 -10.59 4.72 14.01
N GLN A 223 -9.37 5.06 13.59
CA GLN A 223 -9.09 6.31 12.88
C GLN A 223 -9.06 6.08 11.38
N ILE A 224 -10.02 6.66 10.66
CA ILE A 224 -10.13 6.54 9.20
C ILE A 224 -9.45 7.74 8.54
N LEU A 225 -8.41 7.52 7.73
CA LEU A 225 -7.63 8.58 7.10
C LEU A 225 -7.88 8.62 5.59
N ASP A 226 -8.39 9.73 5.07
CA ASP A 226 -8.73 9.89 3.66
C ASP A 226 -7.69 10.72 2.90
N ALA A 227 -7.07 10.12 1.88
CA ALA A 227 -5.98 10.69 1.10
C ALA A 227 -6.41 11.65 -0.03
N ARG A 228 -7.72 11.84 -0.26
CA ARG A 228 -8.22 12.73 -1.32
C ARG A 228 -7.97 14.21 -0.99
N SER A 229 -8.16 15.08 -1.98
CA SER A 229 -8.14 16.53 -1.74
C SER A 229 -9.16 16.90 -0.67
N LYS A 230 -8.84 17.91 0.14
CA LYS A 230 -9.76 18.41 1.16
C LYS A 230 -11.10 18.83 0.56
N GLY A 231 -11.12 19.42 -0.63
CA GLY A 231 -12.37 19.79 -1.31
C GLY A 231 -13.25 18.60 -1.68
N ARG A 232 -12.66 17.50 -2.16
CA ARG A 232 -13.38 16.24 -2.43
C ARG A 232 -13.94 15.61 -1.16
N TRP A 233 -13.14 15.58 -0.10
CA TRP A 233 -13.55 15.09 1.22
C TRP A 233 -14.66 15.96 1.84
N GLU A 234 -14.56 17.30 1.77
CA GLU A 234 -15.59 18.21 2.26
C GLU A 234 -16.87 18.21 1.40
N GLY A 235 -16.82 17.65 0.18
CA GLY A 235 -17.92 17.67 -0.78
C GLY A 235 -18.10 19.00 -1.51
N THR A 236 -17.06 19.83 -1.58
CA THR A 236 -17.04 21.12 -2.30
C THR A 236 -16.43 21.03 -3.70
N GLU A 237 -15.64 20.00 -3.98
CA GLU A 237 -15.09 19.69 -5.29
C GLU A 237 -15.65 18.36 -5.82
N PRO A 238 -15.85 18.20 -7.14
CA PRO A 238 -16.36 16.95 -7.71
C PRO A 238 -15.33 15.81 -7.64
N GLU A 239 -15.82 14.58 -7.60
CA GLU A 239 -14.99 13.39 -7.84
C GLU A 239 -14.56 13.30 -9.31
N PRO A 240 -13.35 12.81 -9.63
CA PRO A 240 -12.89 12.66 -11.02
C PRO A 240 -13.74 11.71 -11.87
N ARG A 241 -14.41 10.75 -11.24
CA ARG A 241 -15.29 9.78 -11.91
C ARG A 241 -16.71 10.32 -11.93
N ALA A 242 -17.29 10.40 -13.12
CA ALA A 242 -18.66 10.87 -13.31
C ALA A 242 -19.67 10.00 -12.53
N GLY A 243 -20.68 10.64 -11.95
CA GLY A 243 -21.75 9.95 -11.21
C GLY A 243 -21.42 9.65 -9.74
N ILE A 244 -20.17 9.81 -9.30
CA ILE A 244 -19.80 9.62 -7.89
C ILE A 244 -20.00 10.92 -7.11
N ARG A 245 -20.75 10.84 -6.01
CA ARG A 245 -20.95 11.97 -5.11
C ARG A 245 -19.69 12.24 -4.29
N SER A 246 -19.30 13.49 -4.14
CA SER A 246 -18.24 13.90 -3.20
C SER A 246 -18.73 13.88 -1.74
N GLY A 247 -17.82 14.14 -0.80
CA GLY A 247 -18.06 14.00 0.63
C GLY A 247 -17.14 12.94 1.23
N HIS A 248 -17.45 12.50 2.45
CA HIS A 248 -16.65 11.55 3.19
C HIS A 248 -17.50 10.63 4.10
N MET A 249 -16.81 9.64 4.67
CA MET A 249 -17.39 8.62 5.53
C MET A 249 -17.43 9.13 6.98
N PRO A 250 -18.43 8.77 7.80
CA PRO A 250 -18.45 9.12 9.21
C PRO A 250 -17.16 8.74 9.93
N GLY A 251 -16.62 9.67 10.72
CA GLY A 251 -15.39 9.47 11.48
C GLY A 251 -14.09 9.57 10.70
N SER A 252 -14.13 9.84 9.40
CA SER A 252 -12.91 10.03 8.63
C SER A 252 -12.26 11.40 8.83
N THR A 253 -10.93 11.42 8.85
CA THR A 253 -10.09 12.61 8.92
C THR A 253 -9.43 12.84 7.56
N SER A 254 -9.49 14.09 7.07
CA SER A 254 -8.83 14.47 5.81
C SER A 254 -7.31 14.58 6.00
N VAL A 255 -6.56 13.74 5.27
CA VAL A 255 -5.10 13.76 5.18
C VAL A 255 -4.71 13.72 3.70
N PRO A 256 -4.90 14.82 2.94
CA PRO A 256 -4.53 14.87 1.52
C PRO A 256 -3.08 14.42 1.33
N PHE A 257 -2.85 13.45 0.45
CA PHE A 257 -1.52 12.81 0.35
C PHE A 257 -0.39 13.81 0.02
N GLN A 258 -0.72 14.93 -0.64
CA GLN A 258 0.24 15.99 -0.94
C GLN A 258 0.81 16.66 0.32
N GLU A 259 0.10 16.64 1.45
CA GLU A 259 0.60 17.13 2.75
C GLU A 259 1.72 16.23 3.32
N LEU A 260 1.87 15.01 2.79
CA LEU A 260 2.86 14.02 3.23
C LEU A 260 4.11 14.01 2.33
N LEU A 261 4.11 14.81 1.27
CA LEU A 261 5.18 14.84 0.28
C LEU A 261 5.92 16.18 0.34
N ASP A 262 7.24 16.12 0.13
CA ASP A 262 8.03 17.31 -0.15
C ASP A 262 7.53 17.97 -1.44
N PRO A 263 7.28 19.30 -1.45
CA PRO A 263 6.64 19.97 -2.58
C PRO A 263 7.48 19.97 -3.85
N ASP A 264 8.80 19.89 -3.76
CA ASP A 264 9.71 20.00 -4.91
C ASP A 264 10.12 18.63 -5.42
N THR A 265 10.72 17.85 -4.53
CA THR A 265 11.25 16.52 -4.82
C THR A 265 10.13 15.49 -4.95
N LYS A 266 8.95 15.71 -4.34
CA LYS A 266 7.83 14.74 -4.26
C LYS A 266 8.17 13.46 -3.52
N THR A 267 9.21 13.46 -2.70
CA THR A 267 9.51 12.36 -1.80
C THR A 267 8.53 12.39 -0.63
N LEU A 268 8.36 11.27 0.08
CA LEU A 268 7.78 11.34 1.42
C LEU A 268 8.63 12.28 2.27
N LEU A 269 7.97 13.07 3.11
CA LEU A 269 8.63 13.88 4.12
C LEU A 269 9.42 12.98 5.09
N PRO A 270 10.47 13.50 5.76
CA PRO A 270 11.16 12.75 6.82
C PRO A 270 10.19 12.32 7.92
N GLY A 271 10.45 11.17 8.55
CA GLY A 271 9.55 10.58 9.56
C GLY A 271 9.15 11.54 10.70
N GLU A 272 10.06 12.41 11.17
CA GLU A 272 9.75 13.41 12.19
C GLU A 272 8.74 14.47 11.71
N GLU A 273 8.82 14.90 10.45
CA GLU A 273 7.87 15.87 9.88
C GLU A 273 6.51 15.21 9.59
N LEU A 274 6.52 13.96 9.11
CA LEU A 274 5.29 13.17 8.95
C LEU A 274 4.56 12.99 10.29
N ARG A 275 5.30 12.70 11.37
CA ARG A 275 4.73 12.60 12.72
C ARG A 275 4.03 13.89 13.13
N LYS A 276 4.65 15.05 12.90
CA LYS A 276 4.03 16.36 13.17
C LYS A 276 2.75 16.56 12.36
N VAL A 277 2.71 16.12 11.10
CA VAL A 277 1.48 16.18 10.28
C VAL A 277 0.37 15.36 10.95
N PHE A 278 0.63 14.12 11.36
CA PHE A 278 -0.38 13.28 12.02
C PHE A 278 -0.84 13.83 13.38
N GLU A 279 0.09 14.31 14.22
CA GLU A 279 -0.23 14.94 15.51
C GLU A 279 -1.05 16.22 15.35
N SER A 280 -0.79 17.02 14.29
CA SER A 280 -1.57 18.22 13.98
C SER A 280 -3.03 17.94 13.62
N LYS A 281 -3.35 16.69 13.27
CA LYS A 281 -4.71 16.19 13.00
C LYS A 281 -5.34 15.52 14.22
N GLN A 282 -4.69 15.63 15.40
CA GLN A 282 -5.10 15.01 16.66
C GLN A 282 -5.23 13.48 16.57
N LEU A 283 -4.39 12.83 15.76
CA LEU A 283 -4.40 11.38 15.66
C LEU A 283 -3.67 10.73 16.83
N ASP A 284 -4.18 9.60 17.32
CA ASP A 284 -3.56 8.80 18.37
C ASP A 284 -2.78 7.61 17.78
N PRO A 285 -1.46 7.51 17.95
CA PRO A 285 -0.70 6.37 17.43
C PRO A 285 -1.04 5.03 18.10
N GLN A 286 -1.76 5.00 19.24
CA GLN A 286 -2.17 3.76 19.90
C GLN A 286 -3.49 3.19 19.36
N THR A 287 -4.19 3.94 18.52
CA THR A 287 -5.49 3.55 17.98
C THR A 287 -5.35 3.05 16.54
N PRO A 288 -6.00 1.94 16.14
CA PRO A 288 -5.90 1.39 14.79
C PRO A 288 -6.25 2.38 13.67
N PHE A 289 -5.60 2.22 12.53
CA PHE A 289 -5.76 3.08 11.36
C PHE A 289 -6.39 2.33 10.18
N ILE A 290 -7.38 2.95 9.56
CA ILE A 290 -7.86 2.57 8.23
C ILE A 290 -7.54 3.67 7.25
N THR A 291 -6.72 3.40 6.23
CA THR A 291 -6.49 4.36 5.14
C THR A 291 -7.49 4.15 4.01
N THR A 292 -7.95 5.25 3.42
CA THR A 292 -8.88 5.27 2.29
C THR A 292 -8.55 6.43 1.36
N CYS A 293 -9.13 6.44 0.17
CA CYS A 293 -9.03 7.56 -0.76
C CYS A 293 -10.18 7.50 -1.77
N GLY A 294 -9.93 7.82 -3.04
CA GLY A 294 -10.90 7.57 -4.12
C GLY A 294 -11.09 6.09 -4.45
N THR A 295 -9.99 5.35 -4.55
CA THR A 295 -9.94 4.02 -5.21
C THR A 295 -8.80 3.12 -4.70
N GLY A 296 -8.43 3.25 -3.43
CA GLY A 296 -7.35 2.46 -2.80
C GLY A 296 -5.92 2.84 -3.18
N VAL A 297 -5.69 3.66 -4.21
CA VAL A 297 -4.34 4.01 -4.70
C VAL A 297 -3.60 4.95 -3.75
N THR A 298 -4.06 6.19 -3.58
CA THR A 298 -3.34 7.18 -2.74
C THR A 298 -3.47 6.91 -1.24
N ALA A 299 -4.40 6.03 -0.83
CA ALA A 299 -4.49 5.52 0.54
C ALA A 299 -3.20 4.79 0.98
N ALA A 300 -2.52 4.13 0.03
CA ALA A 300 -1.25 3.46 0.28
C ALA A 300 -0.10 4.45 0.53
N ILE A 301 -0.24 5.72 0.10
CA ILE A 301 0.73 6.77 0.44
C ILE A 301 0.63 7.12 1.93
N ILE A 302 -0.59 7.20 2.48
CA ILE A 302 -0.78 7.38 3.93
C ILE A 302 -0.20 6.18 4.69
N GLU A 303 -0.45 4.95 4.25
CA GLU A 303 0.11 3.75 4.92
C GLU A 303 1.65 3.76 4.91
N ALA A 304 2.26 4.12 3.77
CA ALA A 304 3.70 4.29 3.66
C ALA A 304 4.23 5.40 4.59
N ALA A 305 3.52 6.53 4.68
CA ALA A 305 3.87 7.64 5.55
C ALA A 305 3.75 7.29 7.04
N LEU A 306 2.71 6.57 7.46
CA LEU A 306 2.57 6.06 8.83
C LEU A 306 3.74 5.14 9.19
N LYS A 307 4.14 4.27 8.25
CA LYS A 307 5.31 3.39 8.43
C LYS A 307 6.61 4.18 8.56
N GLU A 308 6.84 5.17 7.69
CA GLU A 308 8.04 6.02 7.72
C GLU A 308 8.11 6.91 8.98
N ALA A 309 6.96 7.37 9.47
CA ALA A 309 6.87 8.17 10.69
C ALA A 309 7.03 7.35 11.98
N ASP A 310 7.02 6.01 11.88
CA ASP A 310 6.85 5.10 13.03
C ASP A 310 5.60 5.47 13.87
N PHE A 311 4.52 5.85 13.17
CA PHE A 311 3.29 6.34 13.79
C PHE A 311 2.23 5.22 13.80
N GLY A 312 2.13 4.58 14.95
CA GLY A 312 1.27 3.42 15.19
C GLY A 312 1.85 2.08 14.76
N THR A 313 1.21 1.02 15.21
CA THR A 313 1.67 -0.37 15.01
C THR A 313 1.37 -0.85 13.60
N GLU A 314 2.31 -1.55 12.97
CA GLU A 314 2.14 -2.05 11.59
C GLU A 314 0.97 -3.00 11.41
N HIS A 315 0.69 -3.84 12.41
CA HIS A 315 -0.43 -4.78 12.38
C HIS A 315 -1.80 -4.13 12.58
N ASP A 316 -1.84 -2.88 13.05
CA ASP A 316 -3.08 -2.12 13.27
C ASP A 316 -3.38 -1.16 12.11
N ARG A 317 -2.63 -1.25 11.00
CA ARG A 317 -2.85 -0.45 9.79
C ARG A 317 -3.48 -1.28 8.69
N ARG A 318 -4.65 -0.83 8.24
CA ARG A 318 -5.43 -1.50 7.19
C ARG A 318 -5.83 -0.51 6.11
N LEU A 319 -6.07 -0.99 4.90
CA LEU A 319 -6.48 -0.16 3.78
C LEU A 319 -7.86 -0.61 3.29
N TYR A 320 -8.78 0.35 3.19
CA TYR A 320 -10.10 0.10 2.59
C TYR A 320 -10.00 0.17 1.06
N ASP A 321 -9.97 -1.01 0.43
CA ASP A 321 -9.59 -1.17 -0.97
C ASP A 321 -10.55 -0.49 -1.95
N GLY A 322 -11.85 -0.77 -1.80
CA GLY A 322 -12.90 -0.15 -2.62
C GLY A 322 -13.03 1.35 -2.40
N SER A 323 -12.58 1.84 -1.24
CA SER A 323 -12.42 3.27 -0.97
C SER A 323 -13.72 4.07 -1.23
N TRP A 324 -13.61 5.37 -1.49
CA TRP A 324 -14.75 6.24 -1.70
C TRP A 324 -15.63 5.84 -2.89
N THR A 325 -15.06 5.31 -3.97
CA THR A 325 -15.83 4.93 -5.17
C THR A 325 -16.80 3.80 -4.86
N GLU A 326 -16.35 2.72 -4.19
CA GLU A 326 -17.25 1.66 -3.72
C GLU A 326 -18.24 2.19 -2.68
N TRP A 327 -17.76 2.98 -1.72
CA TRP A 327 -18.58 3.50 -0.63
C TRP A 327 -19.76 4.32 -1.15
N ALA A 328 -19.47 5.40 -1.88
CA ALA A 328 -20.47 6.36 -2.36
C ALA A 328 -21.45 5.74 -3.37
N SER A 329 -21.07 4.65 -4.03
CA SER A 329 -21.94 3.92 -4.97
C SER A 329 -22.89 2.95 -4.26
N ARG A 330 -22.48 2.39 -3.11
CA ARG A 330 -23.23 1.32 -2.42
C ARG A 330 -24.04 1.77 -1.23
N VAL A 331 -23.70 2.89 -0.59
CA VAL A 331 -24.52 3.46 0.50
C VAL A 331 -25.66 4.28 -0.07
N SER A 332 -26.83 4.23 0.58
CA SER A 332 -27.95 5.10 0.18
C SER A 332 -27.61 6.56 0.51
N PRO A 333 -27.88 7.52 -0.38
CA PRO A 333 -27.72 8.95 -0.08
C PRO A 333 -28.50 9.40 1.17
N SER A 334 -29.56 8.69 1.54
CA SER A 334 -30.38 8.99 2.72
C SER A 334 -29.89 8.33 4.02
N SER A 335 -28.88 7.46 3.99
CA SER A 335 -28.45 6.70 5.18
C SER A 335 -27.62 7.50 6.18
N GLY A 336 -27.26 8.75 5.88
CA GLY A 336 -26.35 9.55 6.70
C GLY A 336 -24.88 9.10 6.66
N LEU A 337 -24.56 8.09 5.83
CA LEU A 337 -23.21 7.54 5.67
C LEU A 337 -22.36 8.33 4.65
N ILE A 338 -22.89 9.41 4.08
CA ILE A 338 -22.14 10.38 3.27
C ILE A 338 -22.26 11.74 3.97
N GLN A 339 -21.14 12.25 4.47
CA GLN A 339 -21.03 13.53 5.14
C GLN A 339 -20.31 14.54 4.24
N GLY A 340 -20.64 15.84 4.38
CA GLY A 340 -19.98 16.92 3.65
C GLY A 340 -20.89 18.12 3.42
N LYS A 341 -20.33 19.29 3.10
CA LYS A 341 -21.07 20.53 2.89
C LYS A 341 -22.08 20.47 1.73
N GLY A 342 -21.92 19.49 0.82
CA GLY A 342 -22.84 19.20 -0.29
C GLY A 342 -23.96 18.20 0.03
N SER A 343 -24.00 17.58 1.23
CA SER A 343 -25.03 16.59 1.58
C SER A 343 -26.37 17.24 2.00
N ASP A 344 -26.37 18.48 2.49
CA ASP A 344 -27.56 19.14 3.04
C ASP A 344 -28.47 19.81 2.01
N ARG A 345 -28.03 20.01 0.77
CA ARG A 345 -28.86 20.65 -0.27
C ARG A 345 -30.05 19.81 -0.76
N GLY A 346 -30.21 18.59 -0.26
CA GLY A 346 -31.34 17.71 -0.57
C GLY A 346 -32.51 17.77 0.42
N LYS A 347 -32.42 18.55 1.50
CA LYS A 347 -33.46 18.65 2.54
C LYS A 347 -34.02 20.07 2.71
N SER A 348 -34.51 20.71 1.64
CA SER A 348 -35.56 21.73 1.75
C SER A 348 -36.13 22.14 0.38
N SER A 349 -37.18 21.45 -0.04
CA SER A 349 -38.20 22.03 -0.94
C SER A 349 -39.52 21.29 -0.73
N THR A 350 -40.08 21.44 0.47
CA THR A 350 -41.53 21.34 0.60
C THR A 350 -42.13 22.57 -0.07
N GLU A 351 -42.69 22.38 -1.26
CA GLU A 351 -43.53 23.34 -1.96
C GLU A 351 -44.64 23.86 -1.04
N SER A 352 -44.58 25.13 -0.67
CA SER A 352 -45.73 25.87 -0.18
C SER A 352 -46.61 26.25 -1.37
N SER A 353 -47.70 25.50 -1.56
CA SER A 353 -48.77 25.88 -2.48
C SER A 353 -49.35 27.25 -2.10
N PRO A 354 -49.49 28.22 -3.03
CA PRO A 354 -50.13 29.48 -2.72
C PRO A 354 -51.65 29.30 -2.67
N LYS A 355 -52.26 29.70 -1.54
CA LYS A 355 -53.71 29.79 -1.38
C LYS A 355 -54.30 30.76 -2.41
N SER A 356 -55.26 30.29 -3.21
CA SER A 356 -56.09 31.15 -4.05
C SER A 356 -57.01 31.99 -3.16
N SER A 357 -56.87 33.31 -3.17
CA SER A 357 -57.90 34.22 -2.69
C SER A 357 -58.97 34.40 -3.77
N ARG A 358 -60.20 33.97 -3.46
CA ARG A 358 -61.39 34.32 -4.23
C ARG A 358 -61.70 35.81 -4.01
N LEU A 359 -61.79 36.57 -5.09
CA LEU A 359 -62.52 37.84 -5.09
C LEU A 359 -64.00 37.55 -4.81
N SER A 360 -64.58 38.28 -3.88
CA SER A 360 -66.03 38.44 -3.76
C SER A 360 -66.33 39.90 -4.06
N THR A 361 -67.20 40.08 -5.05
CA THR A 361 -67.96 41.28 -5.40
C THR A 361 -68.67 41.90 -4.20
N GLU A 362 -68.51 43.21 -4.00
CA GLU A 362 -69.54 44.27 -4.13
C GLU A 362 -68.94 45.65 -3.85
#